data_AF-A0A8J7WZ99-F1
#
_entry.id   AF-A0A8J7WZ99-F1
#
_cell.length_a   1.000
_cell.length_b   1.000
_cell.length_c   1.000
_cell.angle_alpha   90.00
_cell.angle_beta   90.00
_cell.angle_gamma   90.00
#
_symmetry.space_group_name_H-M   'P 1'
#
loop_
_entity.id
_entity.type
_entity.pdbx_description
1 polymer ?
#
loop_
_entity_poly.entity_id
_entity_poly.type
_entity_poly.pdbx_seq_one_letter_code
_entity_poly.pdbx_strand_id
1 'polypeptide(L)'
;MASGTANAHQTKGDIQQIVDRVRAGDVRTGSRLIRNIEDQNPRATEVIKALFSLTGNAHVIGITGAPGAGKSTLSDALITSYRRQGK
;
A
#
# COMPACT_ATOMS: atom_id res chain seq x y z
N MET A 1 -32.35 -18.05 16.95
CA MET A 1 -32.45 -17.86 15.49
C MET A 1 -32.71 -16.37 15.20
N ALA A 2 -31.70 -15.50 15.24
CA ALA A 2 -31.70 -14.15 14.66
C ALA A 2 -30.40 -13.40 15.05
N SER A 3 -29.33 -13.52 14.27
CA SER A 3 -28.13 -12.66 14.41
C SER A 3 -27.27 -12.62 13.13
N GLY A 4 -27.90 -12.54 11.95
CA GLY A 4 -27.21 -12.77 10.67
C GLY A 4 -26.94 -11.56 9.77
N THR A 5 -27.52 -10.38 10.02
CA THR A 5 -27.57 -9.31 9.00
C THR A 5 -26.70 -8.07 9.29
N ALA A 6 -26.08 -7.95 10.46
CA ALA A 6 -25.32 -6.75 10.85
C ALA A 6 -23.84 -6.71 10.40
N ASN A 7 -23.22 -7.86 10.05
CA ASN A 7 -21.76 -7.93 9.84
C ASN A 7 -21.27 -7.54 8.43
N ALA A 8 -22.09 -7.71 7.39
CA ALA A 8 -21.65 -7.51 6.01
C ALA A 8 -21.47 -6.02 5.65
N HIS A 9 -22.37 -5.16 6.13
CA HIS A 9 -22.32 -3.72 5.86
C HIS A 9 -21.19 -3.01 6.64
N GLN A 10 -20.91 -3.42 7.88
CA GLN A 10 -19.78 -2.89 8.66
C GLN A 10 -18.43 -3.23 8.02
N THR A 11 -18.26 -4.47 7.55
CA THR A 11 -17.01 -4.91 6.93
C THR A 11 -16.66 -4.13 5.67
N LYS A 12 -17.67 -3.78 4.85
CA LYS A 12 -17.47 -2.97 3.63
C LYS A 12 -17.14 -1.51 3.97
N GLY A 13 -17.75 -0.96 5.02
CA GLY A 13 -17.44 0.38 5.54
C GLY A 13 -16.00 0.49 6.05
N ASP A 14 -15.54 -0.51 6.80
CA ASP A 14 -14.16 -0.58 7.30
C ASP A 14 -13.12 -0.59 6.17
N ILE A 15 -13.36 -1.38 5.12
CA ILE A 15 -12.47 -1.46 3.96
C ILE A 15 -12.36 -0.10 3.28
N GLN A 16 -13.49 0.57 3.05
CA GLN A 16 -13.49 1.88 2.39
C GLN A 16 -12.73 2.93 3.22
N GLN A 17 -12.88 2.91 4.55
CA GLN A 17 -12.11 3.80 5.43
C GLN A 17 -10.60 3.58 5.32
N ILE A 18 -10.15 2.32 5.22
CA ILE A 18 -8.72 2.01 5.04
C ILE A 18 -8.24 2.51 3.68
N VAL A 19 -9.00 2.28 2.61
CA VAL A 19 -8.70 2.77 1.26
C VAL A 19 -8.54 4.29 1.26
N ASP A 20 -9.51 5.01 1.84
CA ASP A 20 -9.51 6.48 1.85
C ASP A 20 -8.31 7.03 2.63
N ARG A 21 -7.97 6.43 3.77
CA ARG A 21 -6.80 6.82 4.55
C ARG A 21 -5.49 6.57 3.81
N VAL A 22 -5.35 5.43 3.13
CA VAL A 22 -4.17 5.13 2.30
C VAL A 22 -4.04 6.16 1.17
N ARG A 23 -5.15 6.50 0.50
CA ARG A 23 -5.16 7.51 -0.57
C ARG A 23 -4.85 8.92 -0.07
N ALA A 24 -5.23 9.23 1.16
CA ALA A 24 -4.88 10.49 1.82
C ALA A 24 -3.41 10.57 2.26
N GLY A 25 -2.60 9.54 1.99
CA GLY A 25 -1.18 9.53 2.34
C GLY A 25 -0.91 9.18 3.81
N ASP A 26 -1.85 8.55 4.52
CA ASP A 26 -1.62 8.07 5.89
C ASP A 26 -0.61 6.92 5.90
N VAL A 27 0.65 7.29 6.12
CA VAL A 27 1.79 6.37 6.17
C VAL A 27 1.57 5.24 7.16
N ARG A 28 0.99 5.50 8.34
CA ARG A 28 0.80 4.47 9.38
C ARG A 28 -0.21 3.42 8.92
N THR A 29 -1.29 3.86 8.28
CA THR A 29 -2.30 2.95 7.73
C THR A 29 -1.72 2.13 6.58
N GLY A 30 -0.93 2.75 5.69
CA GLY A 30 -0.21 2.06 4.62
C GLY A 30 0.77 0.99 5.14
N SER A 31 1.63 1.34 6.11
CA SER A 31 2.58 0.38 6.70
C SER A 31 1.89 -0.81 7.37
N ARG A 32 0.77 -0.58 8.07
CA ARG A 32 -0.03 -1.67 8.65
C ARG A 32 -0.64 -2.56 7.58
N LEU A 33 -1.11 -1.99 6.48
CA LEU A 33 -1.66 -2.76 5.37
C LEU A 33 -0.57 -3.64 4.74
N ILE A 34 0.64 -3.10 4.48
CA ILE A 34 1.79 -3.87 3.97
C ILE A 34 2.08 -5.06 4.89
N ARG A 35 2.22 -4.82 6.19
CA ARG A 35 2.44 -5.89 7.17
C ARG A 35 1.34 -6.95 7.14
N ASN A 36 0.07 -6.55 7.09
CA ASN A 36 -1.04 -7.50 7.04
C ASN A 36 -1.04 -8.36 5.75
N ILE A 37 -0.50 -7.84 4.64
CA ILE A 37 -0.31 -8.61 3.39
C ILE A 37 0.80 -9.64 3.59
N GLU A 38 1.92 -9.23 4.18
CA GLU A 38 3.04 -10.12 4.50
C GLU A 38 2.60 -11.26 5.45
N ASP A 39 1.75 -10.94 6.42
CA ASP A 39 1.13 -11.89 7.36
C ASP A 39 -0.02 -12.72 6.72
N GLN A 40 -0.27 -12.57 5.42
CA GLN A 40 -1.32 -13.27 4.65
C GLN A 40 -2.74 -13.13 5.22
N ASN A 41 -3.06 -11.98 5.83
CA ASN A 41 -4.36 -11.73 6.42
C ASN A 41 -5.45 -11.65 5.32
N PRO A 42 -6.52 -12.47 5.35
CA PRO A 42 -7.57 -12.45 4.34
C PRO A 42 -8.26 -11.08 4.18
N ARG A 43 -8.38 -10.30 5.26
CA ARG A 43 -8.95 -8.93 5.18
C ARG A 43 -8.04 -7.96 4.42
N ALA A 44 -6.73 -8.17 4.42
CA ALA A 44 -5.80 -7.33 3.66
C ALA A 44 -5.97 -7.52 2.15
N THR A 45 -6.25 -8.75 1.72
CA THR A 45 -6.54 -9.08 0.31
C THR A 45 -7.76 -8.32 -0.21
N GLU A 46 -8.83 -8.21 0.59
CA GLU A 46 -10.03 -7.43 0.24
C GLU A 46 -9.69 -5.94 0.04
N VAL A 47 -8.90 -5.36 0.95
CA VAL A 47 -8.45 -3.95 0.84
C VAL A 47 -7.57 -3.74 -0.40
N ILE A 48 -6.66 -4.67 -0.69
CA ILE A 48 -5.78 -4.57 -1.87
C ILE A 48 -6.56 -4.66 -3.17
N LYS A 49 -7.57 -5.54 -3.27
CA LYS A 49 -8.46 -5.58 -4.43
C LYS A 49 -9.15 -4.24 -4.67
N ALA A 50 -9.61 -3.58 -3.61
CA ALA A 50 -10.24 -2.27 -3.70
C ALA A 50 -9.23 -1.16 -4.08
N LEU A 51 -7.98 -1.22 -3.60
CA LEU A 51 -6.92 -0.29 -3.99
C LEU A 51 -6.45 -0.50 -5.43
N PHE A 52 -6.41 -1.76 -5.91
CA PHE A 52 -5.81 -2.11 -7.21
C PHE A 52 -6.43 -1.34 -8.38
N SER A 53 -7.74 -1.12 -8.37
CA SER A 53 -8.46 -0.32 -9.39
C SER A 53 -8.05 1.15 -9.41
N LEU A 54 -7.36 1.65 -8.38
CA LEU A 54 -6.91 3.03 -8.22
C LEU A 54 -5.40 3.19 -8.47
N THR A 55 -4.70 2.09 -8.81
CA THR A 55 -3.26 2.07 -9.08
C THR A 55 -2.95 2.28 -10.58
N GLY A 56 -1.67 2.18 -10.98
CA GLY A 56 -1.24 2.26 -12.38
C GLY A 56 -0.59 3.59 -12.79
N ASN A 57 -0.61 4.60 -11.91
CA ASN A 57 -0.06 5.93 -12.20
C ASN A 57 1.41 6.11 -11.73
N ALA A 58 2.00 5.09 -11.09
CA ALA A 58 3.37 5.15 -10.56
C ALA A 58 4.39 4.63 -11.60
N HIS A 59 5.55 5.27 -11.64
CA HIS A 59 6.69 4.78 -12.41
C HIS A 59 7.49 3.76 -11.58
N VAL A 60 7.61 2.52 -12.05
CA VAL A 60 8.27 1.43 -11.32
C VAL A 60 9.65 1.16 -11.91
N ILE A 61 10.70 1.33 -11.10
CA ILE A 61 12.11 1.08 -11.48
C ILE A 61 12.68 -0.03 -10.60
N GLY A 62 13.14 -1.11 -11.21
CA GLY A 62 13.88 -2.18 -10.51
C GLY A 62 15.38 -1.90 -10.49
N ILE A 63 16.01 -1.95 -9.31
CA ILE A 63 17.46 -1.79 -9.15
C ILE A 63 18.04 -3.12 -8.66
N THR A 64 18.96 -3.70 -9.42
CA THR A 64 19.61 -4.99 -9.11
C THR A 64 21.13 -4.89 -9.25
N GLY A 65 21.86 -5.84 -8.65
CA GLY A 65 23.32 -5.86 -8.63
C GLY A 65 23.88 -6.52 -7.36
N ALA A 66 25.17 -6.89 -7.41
CA ALA A 66 25.86 -7.60 -6.32
C ALA A 66 25.89 -6.79 -4.98
N PRO A 67 26.09 -7.46 -3.83
CA PRO A 67 26.36 -6.77 -2.56
C PRO A 67 27.52 -5.77 -2.73
N GLY A 68 27.39 -4.57 -2.14
CA GLY A 68 28.41 -3.52 -2.26
C GLY A 68 28.41 -2.71 -3.57
N ALA A 69 27.60 -3.05 -4.58
CA ALA A 69 27.55 -2.34 -5.87
C ALA A 69 26.96 -0.91 -5.83
N GLY A 70 26.74 -0.33 -4.64
CA GLY A 70 26.21 1.03 -4.50
C GLY A 70 24.71 1.20 -4.80
N LYS A 71 23.93 0.12 -4.86
CA LYS A 71 22.48 0.17 -5.15
C LYS A 71 21.70 1.12 -4.24
N SER A 72 21.98 1.10 -2.94
CA SER A 72 21.32 2.00 -1.97
C SER A 72 21.72 3.46 -2.19
N THR A 73 23.00 3.73 -2.49
CA THR A 73 23.47 5.08 -2.84
C THR A 73 22.77 5.59 -4.10
N LEU A 74 22.61 4.73 -5.11
CA LEU A 74 21.88 5.07 -6.34
C LEU A 74 20.40 5.33 -6.05
N SER A 75 19.73 4.47 -5.27
CA SER A 75 18.32 4.68 -4.92
C SER A 75 18.11 5.98 -4.16
N ASP A 76 18.99 6.30 -3.20
CA ASP A 76 18.89 7.54 -2.42
C ASP A 76 19.08 8.79 -3.29
N ALA A 77 20.04 8.74 -4.22
CA ALA A 77 20.26 9.81 -5.19
C ALA A 77 19.05 9.99 -6.13
N LEU A 78 18.47 8.90 -6.63
CA LEU A 78 17.27 8.92 -7.47
C LEU A 78 16.07 9.50 -6.72
N ILE A 79 15.80 9.02 -5.51
CA ILE A 79 14.72 9.54 -4.65
C ILE A 79 14.89 11.03 -4.41
N THR A 80 16.10 11.46 -4.05
CA THR A 80 16.40 12.88 -3.81
C THR A 80 16.16 13.73 -5.06
N SER A 81 16.59 13.25 -6.23
CA SER A 81 16.38 13.93 -7.51
C SER A 81 14.91 14.05 -7.88
N TYR A 82 14.12 12.98 -7.75
CA TYR A 82 12.69 13.00 -8.07
C TYR A 82 11.90 13.91 -7.14
N ARG A 83 12.18 13.87 -5.84
CA ARG A 83 11.51 14.76 -4.87
C ARG A 83 11.80 16.23 -5.15
N ARG A 84 13.02 16.58 -5.60
CA ARG A 84 13.36 17.95 -6.04
C ARG A 84 12.56 18.39 -7.28
N GLN A 85 12.11 17.45 -8.10
CA GLN A 85 11.24 17.71 -9.25
C GLN A 85 9.74 17.73 -8.87
N GLY A 86 9.40 17.57 -7.58
CA GLY A 86 8.00 17.48 -7.13
C GLY A 86 7.32 16.17 -7.51
N LYS A 87 8.10 15.12 -7.76
CA LYS A 87 7.61 13.76 -8.03
C LYS A 87 7.73 12.87 -6.81
#